data_AF-K3WZ64-F1
#
_entry.id   AF-K3WZ64-F1
#
_cell.length_a   1.000
_cell.length_b   1.000
_cell.length_c   1.000
_cell.angle_alpha   90.00
_cell.angle_beta   90.00
_cell.angle_gamma   90.00
#
_symmetry.space_group_name_H-M   'P 1'
#
loop_
_entity.id
_entity.type
_entity.pdbx_description
1 polymer ?
#
loop_
_entity_poly.entity_id
_entity_poly.type
_entity_poly.pdbx_seq_one_letter_code
_entity_poly.pdbx_strand_id
1 'polypeptide(L)'
;MLSVVVRLLLCVSAAVFGASVFVCAEYTESLTLRPLLHSNKVLAHFHFATKEPNVVTRSSSGSVFPKVLQQILTKYSAESLHLTFSLGKYSDARYGSAQSSNSSNAFVNAPFGARLQVRLNTNRASIEEGDVTAASGEDIQQRWRGITAELGGIFSASLNQMDETVVTRPFPFDADPSALGAFSMDNTATSPDVLFLHAGLAREEICTENLTPWLKMLPCRSITGLGKLIDPIKYLSGEYLSLSLFAAQSSSSGEWTLHQHLTSVQALSATERKAWSLRDVFLKSLPSDEKELDSCPLANESAIYTELPKEGFTVQQPGGFAHNLINDRPPRATPGASVVHTINLKEKQVSLTEPWLKESDGQQSVLTPSQPRDITNVHRFVTGYGQVHGGIAVRLENNHPVCAMRVTYHDIVPWYLRLYFNTFQAKAFLSPGNAAESAELVRKFQFVPADLRGCPNQLHLELVLPANSSLVFSIQLDKAFLRLSEHPPDANRGFDVPSGIATFTPIAENVDYDHQAVCATLGEDMHAFTRTLFTEPLLVPLPTPDFSMPYNVITMTSTVVAFFVGSMLNTLLRKAPRIKQMMTKEPPTK
;
A
#
# COMPACT_ATOMS: atom_id res chain seq x y z
N MET A 1 -35.53 -16.58 60.74
CA MET A 1 -35.77 -15.46 59.80
C MET A 1 -34.52 -14.67 59.41
N LEU A 2 -33.45 -14.62 60.21
CA LEU A 2 -32.22 -13.86 59.88
C LEU A 2 -31.44 -14.38 58.64
N SER A 3 -31.52 -15.67 58.31
CA SER A 3 -30.75 -16.29 57.20
C SER A 3 -31.30 -15.97 55.81
N VAL A 4 -32.60 -15.66 55.70
CA VAL A 4 -33.24 -15.35 54.41
C VAL A 4 -32.98 -13.90 53.99
N VAL A 5 -32.95 -12.98 54.96
CA VAL A 5 -32.70 -11.54 54.71
C VAL A 5 -31.26 -11.30 54.25
N VAL A 6 -30.29 -12.02 54.82
CA VAL A 6 -28.87 -11.89 54.43
C VAL A 6 -28.62 -12.44 53.01
N ARG A 7 -29.29 -13.53 52.62
CA ARG A 7 -29.21 -14.05 51.25
C ARG A 7 -29.90 -13.14 50.22
N LEU A 8 -31.00 -12.49 50.60
CA LEU A 8 -31.67 -11.53 49.73
C LEU A 8 -30.82 -10.26 49.51
N LEU A 9 -30.16 -9.75 50.56
CA LEU A 9 -29.27 -8.58 50.45
C LEU A 9 -28.00 -8.87 49.62
N LEU A 10 -27.44 -10.09 49.70
CA LEU A 10 -26.33 -10.50 48.85
C LEU A 10 -26.75 -10.63 47.37
N CYS A 11 -27.92 -11.19 47.08
CA CYS A 11 -28.44 -11.25 45.70
C CYS A 11 -28.80 -9.88 45.13
N VAL A 12 -29.31 -8.94 45.95
CA VAL A 12 -29.59 -7.57 45.51
C VAL A 12 -28.30 -6.77 45.29
N SER A 13 -27.25 -7.00 46.07
CA SER A 13 -25.93 -6.38 45.80
C SER A 13 -25.26 -6.89 44.51
N ALA A 14 -25.49 -8.16 44.14
CA ALA A 14 -25.01 -8.73 42.87
C ALA A 14 -25.81 -8.24 41.65
N ALA A 15 -27.08 -7.82 41.84
CA ALA A 15 -27.91 -7.28 40.77
C ALA A 15 -27.73 -5.76 40.54
N VAL A 16 -27.13 -5.04 41.51
CA VAL A 16 -26.88 -3.58 41.42
C VAL A 16 -25.48 -3.25 40.86
N PHE A 17 -24.54 -4.20 40.88
CA PHE A 17 -23.38 -4.14 39.99
C PHE A 17 -23.84 -4.53 38.58
N GLY A 18 -24.46 -3.56 37.89
CA GLY A 18 -24.76 -3.66 36.48
C GLY A 18 -23.53 -4.17 35.75
N ALA A 19 -23.71 -5.21 34.94
CA ALA A 19 -22.71 -5.71 34.02
C ALA A 19 -22.31 -4.55 33.10
N SER A 20 -21.27 -3.81 33.49
CA SER A 20 -20.49 -3.03 32.55
C SER A 20 -19.94 -4.07 31.57
N VAL A 21 -20.57 -4.14 30.39
CA VAL A 21 -20.03 -4.89 29.26
C VAL A 21 -18.67 -4.26 28.99
N PHE A 22 -17.62 -4.88 29.53
CA PHE A 22 -16.25 -4.56 29.19
C PHE A 22 -16.08 -5.00 27.73
N VAL A 23 -16.26 -4.07 26.80
CA VAL A 23 -15.85 -4.28 25.41
C VAL A 23 -14.33 -4.41 25.47
N CYS A 24 -13.83 -5.61 25.20
CA CYS A 24 -12.40 -5.92 25.21
C CYS A 24 -11.80 -5.58 23.85
N ALA A 25 -10.48 -5.35 23.80
CA ALA A 25 -9.77 -5.25 22.54
C ALA A 25 -9.89 -6.59 21.78
N GLU A 26 -10.11 -6.52 20.48
CA GLU A 26 -10.20 -7.67 19.59
C GLU A 26 -9.02 -7.65 18.62
N TYR A 27 -8.31 -8.77 18.52
CA TYR A 27 -7.21 -8.95 17.57
C TYR A 27 -7.44 -10.22 16.74
N THR A 28 -7.35 -10.13 15.42
CA THR A 28 -7.48 -11.29 14.52
C THR A 28 -6.29 -11.38 13.58
N GLU A 29 -5.83 -12.59 13.32
CA GLU A 29 -4.76 -12.87 12.38
C GLU A 29 -5.21 -13.95 11.37
N SER A 30 -4.96 -13.68 10.10
CA SER A 30 -5.34 -14.58 9.01
C SER A 30 -4.28 -14.62 7.91
N LEU A 31 -4.04 -15.81 7.36
CA LEU A 31 -3.14 -16.02 6.23
C LEU A 31 -3.91 -16.75 5.12
N THR A 32 -4.01 -16.14 3.95
CA THR A 32 -4.55 -16.78 2.75
C THR A 32 -3.41 -17.22 1.84
N LEU A 33 -3.38 -18.50 1.48
CA LEU A 33 -2.43 -19.11 0.56
C LEU A 33 -3.13 -19.51 -0.73
N ARG A 34 -2.58 -19.08 -1.86
CA ARG A 34 -3.06 -19.46 -3.19
C ARG A 34 -1.90 -19.87 -4.09
N PRO A 35 -1.83 -21.12 -4.56
CA PRO A 35 -0.83 -21.53 -5.54
C PRO A 35 -1.17 -20.96 -6.93
N LEU A 36 -0.22 -20.25 -7.54
CA LEU A 36 -0.31 -19.70 -8.90
C LEU A 36 0.26 -20.70 -9.90
N LEU A 37 -0.55 -21.69 -10.26
CA LEU A 37 -0.15 -22.92 -10.99
C LEU A 37 0.62 -22.69 -12.29
N HIS A 38 0.32 -21.62 -13.02
CA HIS A 38 0.99 -21.30 -14.28
C HIS A 38 2.43 -20.80 -14.13
N SER A 39 2.78 -20.32 -12.94
CA SER A 39 4.00 -19.55 -12.71
C SER A 39 4.91 -20.16 -11.66
N ASN A 40 4.57 -21.33 -11.11
CA ASN A 40 5.26 -21.97 -9.98
C ASN A 40 5.51 -20.99 -8.83
N LYS A 41 4.49 -20.18 -8.52
CA LYS A 41 4.55 -19.16 -7.47
C LYS A 41 3.44 -19.43 -6.46
N VAL A 42 3.64 -18.92 -5.25
CA VAL A 42 2.62 -18.93 -4.20
C VAL A 42 2.31 -17.48 -3.84
N LEU A 43 1.05 -17.12 -3.95
CA LEU A 43 0.52 -15.89 -3.39
C LEU A 43 0.21 -16.13 -1.91
N ALA A 44 0.75 -15.27 -1.07
CA ALA A 44 0.47 -15.25 0.35
C ALA A 44 -0.09 -13.89 0.73
N HIS A 45 -1.23 -13.88 1.39
CA HIS A 45 -1.88 -12.66 1.87
C HIS A 45 -2.09 -12.76 3.38
N PHE A 46 -1.33 -11.98 4.13
CA PHE A 46 -1.51 -11.83 5.57
C PHE A 46 -2.45 -10.67 5.84
N HIS A 47 -3.37 -10.87 6.76
CA HIS A 47 -4.25 -9.84 7.26
C HIS A 47 -4.35 -9.92 8.78
N PHE A 48 -3.99 -8.82 9.41
CA PHE A 48 -4.06 -8.60 10.85
C PHE A 48 -5.01 -7.44 11.10
N ALA A 49 -5.98 -7.63 12.00
CA ALA A 49 -6.92 -6.58 12.36
C ALA A 49 -7.00 -6.42 13.88
N THR A 50 -6.93 -5.18 14.35
CA THR A 50 -7.09 -4.82 15.76
C THR A 50 -8.23 -3.82 15.89
N LYS A 51 -9.13 -4.06 16.84
CA LYS A 51 -10.17 -3.11 17.26
C LYS A 51 -10.06 -2.89 18.75
N GLU A 52 -9.95 -1.64 19.18
CA GLU A 52 -9.82 -1.29 20.59
C GLU A 52 -10.76 -0.13 20.94
N PRO A 53 -11.69 -0.31 21.88
CA PRO A 53 -12.59 0.77 22.28
C PRO A 53 -11.81 1.86 23.02
N ASN A 54 -12.24 3.12 22.85
CA ASN A 54 -11.62 4.26 23.51
C ASN A 54 -12.06 4.39 24.96
N VAL A 55 -11.64 3.44 25.80
CA VAL A 55 -11.88 3.50 27.24
C VAL A 55 -10.64 4.08 27.92
N VAL A 56 -10.81 5.23 28.58
CA VAL A 56 -9.80 5.88 29.42
C VAL A 56 -9.63 5.06 30.72
N THR A 57 -9.19 3.81 30.63
CA THR A 57 -8.75 3.05 31.81
C THR A 57 -7.29 3.38 32.08
N ARG A 58 -7.04 3.89 33.30
CA ARG A 58 -5.76 4.41 33.81
C ARG A 58 -4.56 3.44 33.79
N SER A 59 -4.67 2.25 33.20
CA SER A 59 -3.58 1.28 33.07
C SER A 59 -3.19 1.11 31.59
N SER A 60 -2.19 1.88 31.14
CA SER A 60 -1.62 1.82 29.79
C SER A 60 -0.86 0.52 29.44
N SER A 61 -1.04 -0.54 30.23
CA SER A 61 -0.25 -1.78 30.18
C SER A 61 -0.92 -2.91 29.38
N GLY A 62 -2.14 -2.72 28.87
CA GLY A 62 -2.90 -3.74 28.13
C GLY A 62 -3.44 -3.32 26.77
N SER A 63 -3.02 -2.16 26.24
CA SER A 63 -3.45 -1.71 24.91
C SER A 63 -2.80 -2.56 23.81
N VAL A 64 -3.62 -3.05 22.90
CA VAL A 64 -3.22 -3.88 21.76
C VAL A 64 -2.90 -3.00 20.55
N PHE A 65 -3.53 -1.82 20.49
CA PHE A 65 -3.27 -0.81 19.48
C PHE A 65 -1.89 -0.15 19.68
N PRO A 66 -1.08 0.02 18.61
CA PRO A 66 0.22 0.66 18.71
C PRO A 66 0.13 2.11 19.18
N LYS A 67 0.67 2.39 20.38
CA LYS A 67 0.70 3.74 20.98
C LYS A 67 1.27 4.82 20.06
N VAL A 68 2.24 4.46 19.22
CA VAL A 68 2.86 5.40 18.26
C VAL A 68 1.84 5.91 17.25
N LEU A 69 0.98 5.04 16.71
CA LEU A 69 -0.08 5.44 15.78
C LEU A 69 -1.16 6.25 16.49
N GLN A 70 -1.48 5.88 17.73
CA GLN A 70 -2.45 6.62 18.56
C GLN A 70 -1.97 8.07 18.79
N GLN A 71 -0.68 8.24 19.09
CA GLN A 71 -0.05 9.54 19.27
C GLN A 71 -0.09 10.36 17.98
N ILE A 72 0.23 9.77 16.82
CA ILE A 72 0.19 10.49 15.52
C ILE A 72 -1.24 10.95 15.21
N LEU A 73 -2.23 10.05 15.27
CA LEU A 73 -3.62 10.36 14.97
C LEU A 73 -4.16 11.46 15.90
N THR A 74 -3.87 11.37 17.20
CA THR A 74 -4.32 12.36 18.19
C THR A 74 -3.59 13.70 18.04
N LYS A 75 -2.26 13.70 17.89
CA LYS A 75 -1.41 14.91 17.81
C LYS A 75 -1.78 15.79 16.61
N TYR A 76 -2.05 15.17 15.46
CA TYR A 76 -2.34 15.89 14.22
C TYR A 76 -3.82 15.95 13.87
N SER A 77 -4.71 15.51 14.78
CA SER A 77 -6.16 15.42 14.55
C SER A 77 -6.52 14.71 13.23
N ALA A 78 -5.82 13.61 12.95
CA ALA A 78 -6.11 12.75 11.81
C ALA A 78 -7.15 11.69 12.22
N GLU A 79 -8.25 11.62 11.47
CA GLU A 79 -9.30 10.60 11.66
C GLU A 79 -8.83 9.25 11.14
N SER A 80 -8.09 9.24 10.03
CA SER A 80 -7.48 8.04 9.49
C SER A 80 -6.24 8.34 8.69
N LEU A 81 -5.35 7.35 8.64
CA LEU A 81 -4.19 7.32 7.75
C LEU A 81 -4.07 5.95 7.11
N HIS A 82 -3.58 5.93 5.88
CA HIS A 82 -3.25 4.72 5.14
C HIS A 82 -1.91 4.88 4.46
N LEU A 83 -0.97 4.05 4.86
CA LEU A 83 0.38 4.00 4.31
C LEU A 83 0.58 2.67 3.61
N THR A 84 1.00 2.71 2.35
CA THR A 84 1.33 1.52 1.58
C THR A 84 2.71 1.62 0.97
N PHE A 85 3.45 0.52 0.94
CA PHE A 85 4.69 0.36 0.18
C PHE A 85 4.54 -0.85 -0.73
N SER A 86 4.97 -0.74 -1.99
CA SER A 86 4.88 -1.85 -2.93
C SER A 86 6.12 -1.96 -3.80
N LEU A 87 6.50 -3.21 -4.09
CA LEU A 87 7.54 -3.59 -5.02
C LEU A 87 6.95 -4.52 -6.08
N GLY A 88 7.34 -4.33 -7.33
CA GLY A 88 6.85 -5.10 -8.47
C GLY A 88 5.56 -4.55 -9.09
N LYS A 89 5.13 -5.15 -10.21
CA LYS A 89 3.93 -4.75 -10.94
C LYS A 89 2.70 -5.49 -10.40
N TYR A 90 1.75 -4.74 -9.85
CA TYR A 90 0.44 -5.27 -9.46
C TYR A 90 -0.33 -5.84 -10.65
N SER A 91 -1.03 -6.96 -10.44
CA SER A 91 -1.86 -7.63 -11.44
C SER A 91 -3.09 -8.21 -10.75
N ASP A 92 -4.25 -7.63 -11.05
CA ASP A 92 -5.53 -7.98 -10.42
C ASP A 92 -5.94 -9.44 -10.68
N ALA A 93 -5.84 -9.90 -11.95
CA ALA A 93 -6.21 -11.27 -12.28
C ALA A 93 -5.32 -12.33 -11.62
N ARG A 94 -4.06 -11.99 -11.30
CA ARG A 94 -3.13 -12.92 -10.66
C ARG A 94 -3.19 -12.83 -9.14
N TYR A 95 -3.27 -11.63 -8.58
CA TYR A 95 -3.09 -11.38 -7.15
C TYR A 95 -4.42 -11.11 -6.42
N GLY A 96 -5.53 -11.02 -7.14
CA GLY A 96 -6.83 -10.62 -6.61
C GLY A 96 -6.98 -9.10 -6.52
N SER A 97 -8.19 -8.68 -6.16
CA SER A 97 -8.59 -7.26 -6.13
C SER A 97 -7.65 -6.38 -5.32
N ALA A 98 -7.51 -5.12 -5.74
CA ALA A 98 -6.79 -4.12 -4.97
C ALA A 98 -7.55 -3.72 -3.70
N GLN A 99 -8.88 -3.84 -3.74
CA GLN A 99 -9.79 -3.55 -2.64
C GLN A 99 -10.37 -4.84 -2.05
N SER A 100 -10.59 -4.88 -0.73
CA SER A 100 -11.34 -5.96 -0.10
C SER A 100 -12.83 -5.85 -0.46
N SER A 101 -13.48 -6.98 -0.82
CA SER A 101 -14.90 -7.04 -1.18
C SER A 101 -15.85 -6.81 -0.01
N ASN A 102 -15.35 -6.89 1.23
CA ASN A 102 -16.13 -6.56 2.42
C ASN A 102 -15.96 -5.06 2.67
N SER A 103 -17.06 -4.33 2.53
CA SER A 103 -17.22 -2.86 2.57
C SER A 103 -16.68 -2.11 3.80
N SER A 104 -15.85 -2.75 4.64
CA SER A 104 -15.20 -2.16 5.81
C SER A 104 -13.68 -2.35 5.85
N ASN A 105 -13.05 -3.03 4.87
CA ASN A 105 -11.62 -3.38 4.94
C ASN A 105 -10.80 -2.91 3.72
N ALA A 106 -9.53 -2.61 3.99
CA ALA A 106 -8.60 -1.79 3.21
C ALA A 106 -8.31 -2.17 1.75
N PHE A 107 -7.58 -1.27 1.08
CA PHE A 107 -6.75 -1.63 -0.06
C PHE A 107 -5.69 -2.63 0.39
N VAL A 108 -5.82 -3.84 -0.12
CA VAL A 108 -4.94 -4.97 0.14
C VAL A 108 -3.64 -4.86 -0.68
N ASN A 109 -3.77 -4.36 -1.91
CA ASN A 109 -2.68 -4.25 -2.87
C ASN A 109 -2.46 -2.79 -3.29
N ALA A 110 -1.21 -2.43 -3.57
CA ALA A 110 -0.80 -1.08 -3.86
C ALA A 110 0.09 -1.00 -5.13
N PRO A 111 0.08 0.15 -5.83
CA PRO A 111 1.01 0.40 -6.93
C PRO A 111 2.44 0.51 -6.42
N PHE A 112 3.41 0.35 -7.34
CA PHE A 112 4.84 0.49 -7.05
C PHE A 112 5.17 1.81 -6.35
N GLY A 113 6.04 1.74 -5.34
CA GLY A 113 6.47 2.87 -4.53
C GLY A 113 5.70 3.01 -3.22
N ALA A 114 5.80 4.18 -2.58
CA ALA A 114 5.07 4.50 -1.36
C ALA A 114 3.86 5.40 -1.62
N ARG A 115 2.78 5.18 -0.90
CA ARG A 115 1.54 5.97 -0.99
C ARG A 115 1.04 6.29 0.40
N LEU A 116 0.68 7.56 0.64
CA LEU A 116 0.10 8.02 1.88
C LEU A 116 -1.24 8.69 1.59
N GLN A 117 -2.25 8.32 2.36
CA GLN A 117 -3.57 8.93 2.36
C GLN A 117 -3.93 9.29 3.79
N VAL A 118 -4.39 10.51 4.02
CA VAL A 118 -4.72 11.01 5.36
C VAL A 118 -6.04 11.75 5.31
N ARG A 119 -6.90 11.46 6.28
CA ARG A 119 -8.14 12.18 6.54
C ARG A 119 -7.96 13.04 7.78
N LEU A 120 -7.98 14.36 7.61
CA LEU A 120 -7.78 15.34 8.67
C LEU A 120 -9.10 15.97 9.08
N ASN A 121 -9.31 16.14 10.37
CA ASN A 121 -10.42 16.93 10.89
C ASN A 121 -10.04 18.42 10.91
N THR A 122 -10.79 19.27 10.21
CA THR A 122 -10.49 20.70 10.04
C THR A 122 -11.09 21.59 11.14
N ASN A 123 -12.02 21.07 11.95
CA ASN A 123 -12.63 21.78 13.08
C ASN A 123 -11.77 21.76 14.34
N ARG A 124 -10.93 20.73 14.50
CA ARG A 124 -10.03 20.63 15.65
C ARG A 124 -8.73 21.32 15.30
N ALA A 125 -8.43 22.45 15.94
CA ALA A 125 -7.08 23.00 15.98
C ALA A 125 -6.11 21.94 16.55
N SER A 126 -4.85 21.96 16.13
CA SER A 126 -3.80 21.23 16.83
C SER A 126 -3.81 21.67 18.30
N ILE A 127 -3.40 20.80 19.23
CA ILE A 127 -3.55 21.04 20.69
C ILE A 127 -2.67 22.22 21.20
N GLU A 128 -2.08 23.01 20.31
CA GLU A 128 -1.31 24.20 20.62
C GLU A 128 -2.20 25.45 20.46
N GLU A 129 -2.56 26.04 21.59
CA GLU A 129 -3.22 27.35 21.78
C GLU A 129 -4.71 27.49 21.41
N GLY A 130 -5.58 27.12 22.36
CA GLY A 130 -6.54 28.03 23.03
C GLY A 130 -7.66 28.76 22.26
N ASP A 131 -7.65 28.87 20.94
CA ASP A 131 -8.64 29.63 20.18
C ASP A 131 -9.20 28.81 19.01
N VAL A 132 -10.52 28.57 19.01
CA VAL A 132 -11.20 27.71 18.03
C VAL A 132 -11.53 28.54 16.81
N THR A 133 -10.56 28.72 15.93
CA THR A 133 -10.78 29.19 14.55
C THR A 133 -10.56 28.03 13.57
N ALA A 134 -11.33 27.99 12.48
CA ALA A 134 -11.19 26.99 11.41
C ALA A 134 -9.72 26.88 10.96
N ALA A 135 -9.22 25.66 10.76
CA ALA A 135 -7.82 25.42 10.42
C ALA A 135 -7.39 26.25 9.20
N SER A 136 -6.38 27.09 9.37
CA SER A 136 -5.78 27.83 8.25
C SER A 136 -5.08 26.86 7.29
N GLY A 137 -4.87 27.28 6.03
CA GLY A 137 -4.13 26.46 5.07
C GLY A 137 -2.72 26.09 5.55
N GLU A 138 -2.10 26.95 6.35
CA GLU A 138 -0.76 26.76 6.94
C GLU A 138 -0.76 25.68 8.03
N ASP A 139 -1.79 25.64 8.87
CA ASP A 139 -1.95 24.60 9.91
C ASP A 139 -2.10 23.20 9.27
N ILE A 140 -2.87 23.09 8.19
CA ILE A 140 -3.01 21.83 7.44
C ILE A 140 -1.64 21.36 6.90
N GLN A 141 -0.84 22.27 6.35
CA GLN A 141 0.50 21.94 5.85
C GLN A 141 1.43 21.51 6.99
N GLN A 142 1.39 22.18 8.14
CA GLN A 142 2.19 21.82 9.30
C GLN A 142 1.83 20.44 9.84
N ARG A 143 0.53 20.11 9.94
CA ARG A 143 0.06 18.77 10.35
C ARG A 143 0.50 17.70 9.36
N TRP A 144 0.34 17.94 8.06
CA TRP A 144 0.79 17.02 7.03
C TRP A 144 2.30 16.75 7.11
N ARG A 145 3.13 17.80 7.23
CA ARG A 145 4.59 17.68 7.42
C ARG A 145 4.94 16.93 8.70
N GLY A 146 4.18 17.14 9.78
CA GLY A 146 4.35 16.41 11.03
C GLY A 146 4.04 14.92 10.89
N ILE A 147 2.96 14.56 10.19
CA ILE A 147 2.60 13.15 9.92
C ILE A 147 3.68 12.48 9.06
N THR A 148 4.10 13.11 7.97
CA THR A 148 5.12 12.54 7.07
C THR A 148 6.47 12.40 7.74
N ALA A 149 6.86 13.32 8.64
CA ALA A 149 8.09 13.23 9.42
C ALA A 149 8.09 12.09 10.44
N GLU A 150 7.01 11.94 11.21
CA GLU A 150 6.90 10.88 12.22
C GLU A 150 6.84 9.50 11.55
N LEU A 151 6.00 9.34 10.51
CA LEU A 151 5.94 8.10 9.74
C LEU A 151 7.26 7.80 9.02
N GLY A 152 7.91 8.82 8.45
CA GLY A 152 9.22 8.69 7.82
C GLY A 152 10.29 8.21 8.81
N GLY A 153 10.27 8.71 10.05
CA GLY A 153 11.15 8.24 11.12
C GLY A 153 10.85 6.80 11.56
N ILE A 154 9.57 6.43 11.71
CA ILE A 154 9.15 5.08 12.15
C ILE A 154 9.51 4.03 11.10
N PHE A 155 9.17 4.29 9.84
CA PHE A 155 9.40 3.35 8.75
C PHE A 155 10.78 3.50 8.14
N SER A 156 11.61 4.46 8.57
CA SER A 156 12.91 4.77 7.94
C SER A 156 12.77 5.05 6.44
N ALA A 157 11.75 5.82 6.08
CA ALA A 157 11.35 6.10 4.71
C ALA A 157 11.44 7.60 4.40
N SER A 158 11.65 7.96 3.13
CA SER A 158 11.79 9.36 2.70
C SER A 158 10.45 10.11 2.57
N LEU A 159 9.46 9.79 3.43
CA LEU A 159 8.10 10.35 3.35
C LEU A 159 8.06 11.87 3.49
N ASN A 160 9.10 12.49 4.05
CA ASN A 160 9.29 13.94 4.08
C ASN A 160 9.31 14.60 2.69
N GLN A 161 9.61 13.83 1.63
CA GLN A 161 9.55 14.30 0.25
C GLN A 161 8.12 14.47 -0.29
N MET A 162 7.11 14.00 0.45
CA MET A 162 5.70 14.27 0.14
C MET A 162 5.35 15.71 0.54
N ASP A 163 6.01 16.69 -0.07
CA ASP A 163 5.81 18.11 0.20
C ASP A 163 4.64 18.67 -0.63
N GLU A 164 4.51 20.00 -0.65
CA GLU A 164 3.49 20.73 -1.41
C GLU A 164 3.53 20.45 -2.93
N THR A 165 4.63 19.90 -3.44
CA THR A 165 4.80 19.58 -4.86
C THR A 165 4.26 18.19 -5.24
N VAL A 166 3.99 17.36 -4.23
CA VAL A 166 3.54 15.97 -4.38
C VAL A 166 2.14 15.77 -3.80
N VAL A 167 1.82 16.43 -2.69
CA VAL A 167 0.53 16.27 -2.01
C VAL A 167 -0.61 16.86 -2.85
N THR A 168 -1.70 16.11 -2.96
CA THR A 168 -2.92 16.49 -3.64
C THR A 168 -4.14 16.30 -2.75
N ARG A 169 -5.24 16.93 -3.16
CA ARG A 169 -6.58 16.72 -2.64
C ARG A 169 -7.38 15.91 -3.66
N PRO A 170 -8.50 15.26 -3.28
CA PRO A 170 -9.42 14.66 -4.23
C PRO A 170 -9.77 15.65 -5.33
N PHE A 171 -9.70 15.18 -6.56
CA PHE A 171 -10.17 15.90 -7.72
C PHE A 171 -11.14 15.02 -8.52
N PRO A 172 -12.35 15.50 -8.82
CA PRO A 172 -12.99 16.74 -8.35
C PRO A 172 -13.04 16.90 -6.82
N PHE A 173 -13.14 18.14 -6.32
CA PHE A 173 -13.14 18.41 -4.86
C PHE A 173 -14.30 17.73 -4.11
N ASP A 174 -15.42 17.47 -4.81
CA ASP A 174 -16.57 16.73 -4.29
C ASP A 174 -16.51 15.22 -4.61
N ALA A 175 -15.43 14.76 -5.22
CA ALA A 175 -15.30 13.35 -5.58
C ALA A 175 -15.12 12.49 -4.33
N ASP A 176 -15.79 11.35 -4.34
CA ASP A 176 -15.55 10.30 -3.35
C ASP A 176 -14.05 9.95 -3.37
N PRO A 177 -13.35 10.03 -2.21
CA PRO A 177 -11.96 9.62 -2.09
C PRO A 177 -11.69 8.20 -2.63
N SER A 178 -12.72 7.35 -2.73
CA SER A 178 -12.63 6.05 -3.42
C SER A 178 -12.12 6.14 -4.87
N ALA A 179 -12.31 7.27 -5.56
CA ALA A 179 -11.75 7.53 -6.89
C ALA A 179 -10.20 7.63 -6.90
N LEU A 180 -9.59 8.06 -5.78
CA LEU A 180 -8.14 7.99 -5.55
C LEU A 180 -7.69 6.65 -4.98
N GLY A 181 -8.58 5.67 -4.99
CA GLY A 181 -8.42 4.43 -4.27
C GLY A 181 -8.20 4.68 -2.78
N ALA A 182 -9.03 5.52 -2.15
CA ALA A 182 -9.06 5.71 -0.71
C ALA A 182 -10.27 4.99 -0.07
N PHE A 183 -10.28 4.89 1.25
CA PHE A 183 -11.30 4.17 2.01
C PHE A 183 -12.64 4.88 1.92
N SER A 184 -13.67 4.14 1.52
CA SER A 184 -15.06 4.53 1.79
C SER A 184 -15.33 4.21 3.26
N MET A 185 -15.38 5.24 4.10
CA MET A 185 -15.89 5.13 5.46
C MET A 185 -17.32 5.66 5.47
N ASP A 186 -18.17 5.03 6.27
CA ASP A 186 -19.62 5.22 6.35
C ASP A 186 -20.11 6.57 5.81
N ASN A 187 -21.03 6.50 4.83
CA ASN A 187 -21.69 7.63 4.17
C ASN A 187 -22.56 8.49 5.11
N THR A 188 -22.36 8.42 6.43
CA THR A 188 -23.06 9.24 7.41
C THR A 188 -22.41 10.62 7.44
N ALA A 189 -22.87 11.43 6.49
CA ALA A 189 -22.53 12.84 6.25
C ALA A 189 -21.11 13.07 5.74
N THR A 190 -21.03 13.57 4.51
CA THR A 190 -20.06 14.60 4.12
C THR A 190 -20.15 15.73 5.14
N SER A 191 -19.49 15.56 6.29
CA SER A 191 -19.24 16.67 7.19
C SER A 191 -18.33 17.62 6.42
N PRO A 192 -18.64 18.93 6.35
CA PRO A 192 -17.80 19.93 5.69
C PRO A 192 -16.42 20.09 6.35
N ASP A 193 -16.18 19.35 7.43
CA ASP A 193 -15.11 19.54 8.39
C ASP A 193 -13.99 18.50 8.26
N VAL A 194 -13.95 17.80 7.13
CA VAL A 194 -12.98 16.73 6.92
C VAL A 194 -12.28 16.90 5.58
N LEU A 195 -10.95 16.97 5.62
CA LEU A 195 -10.09 17.13 4.48
C LEU A 195 -9.34 15.84 4.18
N PHE A 196 -9.40 15.37 2.93
CA PHE A 196 -8.60 14.26 2.45
C PHE A 196 -7.34 14.76 1.74
N LEU A 197 -6.20 14.17 2.09
CA LEU A 197 -4.89 14.43 1.48
C LEU A 197 -4.29 13.13 0.98
N HIS A 198 -3.62 13.22 -0.17
CA HIS A 198 -3.02 12.08 -0.84
C HIS A 198 -1.65 12.45 -1.41
N ALA A 199 -0.69 11.55 -1.29
CA ALA A 199 0.61 11.68 -1.92
C ALA A 199 1.18 10.31 -2.30
N GLY A 200 2.00 10.29 -3.35
CA GLY A 200 2.68 9.08 -3.82
C GLY A 200 4.14 9.37 -4.17
N LEU A 201 5.06 8.55 -3.66
CA LEU A 201 6.48 8.58 -3.98
C LEU A 201 6.82 7.32 -4.78
N ALA A 202 6.92 7.46 -6.10
CA ALA A 202 7.26 6.35 -6.99
C ALA A 202 8.68 5.78 -6.75
N ARG A 203 9.59 6.56 -6.14
CA ARG A 203 10.99 6.17 -5.87
C ARG A 203 11.19 5.49 -4.53
N GLU A 204 10.19 5.51 -3.67
CA GLU A 204 10.30 4.98 -2.32
C GLU A 204 10.00 3.48 -2.35
N GLU A 205 11.05 2.68 -2.55
CA GLU A 205 10.98 1.23 -2.56
C GLU A 205 10.92 0.65 -1.15
N ILE A 206 10.33 -0.53 -1.01
CA ILE A 206 10.26 -1.24 0.27
C ILE A 206 11.61 -1.88 0.63
N CYS A 207 12.05 -1.67 1.87
CA CYS A 207 13.27 -2.19 2.45
C CYS A 207 12.99 -2.96 3.76
N THR A 208 13.98 -3.67 4.30
CA THR A 208 13.82 -4.44 5.56
C THR A 208 13.55 -3.52 6.75
N GLU A 209 14.03 -2.28 6.66
CA GLU A 209 13.84 -1.20 7.62
C GLU A 209 12.39 -0.72 7.68
N ASN A 210 11.58 -0.89 6.62
CA ASN A 210 10.15 -0.59 6.66
C ASN A 210 9.34 -1.76 7.25
N LEU A 211 9.72 -3.01 6.93
CA LEU A 211 9.00 -4.20 7.35
C LEU A 211 9.18 -4.51 8.85
N THR A 212 10.37 -4.25 9.39
CA THR A 212 10.68 -4.47 10.80
C THR A 212 9.77 -3.68 11.77
N PRO A 213 9.59 -2.34 11.63
CA PRO A 213 8.68 -1.57 12.47
C PRO A 213 7.22 -1.97 12.25
N TRP A 214 6.82 -2.33 11.01
CA TRP A 214 5.48 -2.86 10.74
C TRP A 214 5.20 -4.14 11.53
N LEU A 215 6.16 -5.08 11.58
CA LEU A 215 6.05 -6.30 12.38
C LEU A 215 6.03 -6.02 13.88
N LYS A 216 6.78 -5.02 14.34
CA LYS A 216 6.80 -4.61 15.76
C LYS A 216 5.47 -4.05 16.25
N MET A 217 4.62 -3.56 15.34
CA MET A 217 3.26 -3.08 15.66
C MET A 217 2.27 -4.22 15.88
N LEU A 218 2.58 -5.44 15.42
CA LEU A 218 1.73 -6.59 15.70
C LEU A 218 1.81 -6.98 17.19
N PRO A 219 0.69 -7.36 17.83
CA PRO A 219 0.67 -7.74 19.25
C PRO A 219 1.65 -8.87 19.60
N CYS A 220 1.72 -9.90 18.74
CA CYS A 220 2.64 -11.04 18.90
C CYS A 220 3.95 -10.91 18.11
N ARG A 221 4.14 -9.81 17.36
CA ARG A 221 5.33 -9.53 16.55
C ARG A 221 5.70 -10.72 15.64
N SER A 222 7.00 -11.00 15.51
CA SER A 222 7.55 -12.15 14.80
C SER A 222 7.89 -13.32 15.74
N ILE A 223 7.27 -13.40 16.92
CA ILE A 223 7.62 -14.40 17.96
C ILE A 223 6.67 -15.61 17.89
N THR A 224 5.36 -15.35 17.89
CA THR A 224 4.30 -16.37 17.84
C THR A 224 3.18 -15.95 16.88
N GLY A 225 2.35 -16.89 16.44
CA GLY A 225 1.29 -16.60 15.47
C GLY A 225 1.82 -16.44 14.05
N LEU A 226 0.99 -15.88 13.18
CA LEU A 226 1.29 -15.77 11.76
C LEU A 226 2.43 -14.79 11.45
N GLY A 227 2.70 -13.83 12.34
CA GLY A 227 3.83 -12.92 12.21
C GLY A 227 5.19 -13.62 12.22
N LYS A 228 5.30 -14.82 12.80
CA LYS A 228 6.51 -15.66 12.79
C LYS A 228 6.92 -16.11 11.39
N LEU A 229 5.96 -16.23 10.47
CA LEU A 229 6.23 -16.60 9.08
C LEU A 229 6.88 -15.47 8.28
N ILE A 230 6.87 -14.24 8.78
CA ILE A 230 7.33 -13.08 8.00
C ILE A 230 8.83 -12.86 8.23
N ASP A 231 9.67 -13.52 7.44
CA ASP A 231 11.13 -13.30 7.40
C ASP A 231 11.47 -12.12 6.48
N PRO A 232 11.99 -10.99 7.00
CA PRO A 232 12.27 -9.81 6.19
C PRO A 232 13.21 -10.04 5.01
N ILE A 233 14.14 -10.99 5.12
CA ILE A 233 15.13 -11.26 4.07
C ILE A 233 14.48 -12.06 2.93
N LYS A 234 13.65 -13.05 3.26
CA LYS A 234 12.98 -13.88 2.25
C LYS A 234 11.92 -13.08 1.48
N TYR A 235 11.13 -12.26 2.18
CA TYR A 235 9.98 -11.58 1.57
C TYR A 235 10.36 -10.56 0.48
N LEU A 236 11.50 -9.88 0.64
CA LEU A 236 12.00 -8.92 -0.36
C LEU A 236 12.46 -9.58 -1.67
N SER A 237 12.59 -10.91 -1.71
CA SER A 237 12.94 -11.64 -2.94
C SER A 237 11.75 -12.00 -3.84
N GLY A 238 10.52 -11.68 -3.41
CA GLY A 238 9.30 -11.94 -4.18
C GLY A 238 9.16 -11.10 -5.45
N GLU A 239 8.38 -11.58 -6.43
CA GLU A 239 8.08 -10.82 -7.67
C GLU A 239 7.22 -9.57 -7.37
N TYR A 240 6.32 -9.71 -6.41
CA TYR A 240 5.43 -8.66 -5.95
C TYR A 240 5.34 -8.72 -4.43
N LEU A 241 5.47 -7.56 -3.79
CA LEU A 241 5.37 -7.39 -2.35
C LEU A 241 4.62 -6.10 -2.07
N SER A 242 3.52 -6.18 -1.33
CA SER A 242 2.71 -5.03 -0.93
C SER A 242 2.50 -5.04 0.57
N LEU A 243 2.97 -3.99 1.21
CA LEU A 243 2.80 -3.71 2.63
C LEU A 243 1.75 -2.61 2.78
N SER A 244 0.74 -2.84 3.62
CA SER A 244 -0.31 -1.86 3.90
C SER A 244 -0.56 -1.73 5.41
N LEU A 245 -0.77 -0.50 5.84
CA LEU A 245 -1.09 -0.13 7.21
C LEU A 245 -2.18 0.95 7.18
N PHE A 246 -3.38 0.60 7.63
CA PHE A 246 -4.50 1.51 7.79
C PHE A 246 -4.83 1.65 9.27
N ALA A 247 -4.79 2.88 9.77
CA ALA A 247 -5.13 3.19 11.15
C ALA A 247 -6.20 4.29 11.17
N ALA A 248 -7.24 4.10 11.96
CA ALA A 248 -8.32 5.07 12.08
C ALA A 248 -8.85 5.17 13.51
N GLN A 249 -9.47 6.31 13.79
CA GLN A 249 -10.28 6.55 14.97
C GLN A 249 -11.71 6.87 14.52
N SER A 250 -12.67 6.09 15.00
CA SER A 250 -14.09 6.36 14.74
C SER A 250 -14.51 7.69 15.37
N SER A 251 -15.14 8.56 14.59
CA SER A 251 -15.63 9.87 15.07
C SER A 251 -16.82 9.73 16.03
N SER A 252 -17.62 8.67 15.89
CA SER A 252 -18.84 8.45 16.68
C SER A 252 -18.60 7.68 17.97
N SER A 253 -17.82 6.60 17.92
CA SER A 253 -17.54 5.72 19.07
C SER A 253 -16.18 5.99 19.72
N GLY A 254 -15.30 6.75 19.06
CA GLY A 254 -13.91 6.92 19.47
C GLY A 254 -13.03 5.68 19.25
N GLU A 255 -13.60 4.55 18.82
CA GLU A 255 -12.93 3.26 18.65
C GLU A 255 -11.73 3.35 17.72
N TRP A 256 -10.63 2.71 18.12
CA TRP A 256 -9.41 2.61 17.34
C TRP A 256 -9.45 1.35 16.48
N THR A 257 -9.19 1.50 15.19
CA THR A 257 -9.11 0.39 14.24
C THR A 257 -7.76 0.39 13.54
N LEU A 258 -7.13 -0.78 13.48
CA LEU A 258 -5.87 -0.99 12.76
C LEU A 258 -6.01 -2.20 11.86
N HIS A 259 -5.75 -2.00 10.57
CA HIS A 259 -5.65 -3.07 9.59
C HIS A 259 -4.24 -3.08 9.00
N GLN A 260 -3.65 -4.26 9.00
CA GLN A 260 -2.31 -4.50 8.50
C GLN A 260 -2.37 -5.62 7.48
N HIS A 261 -1.96 -5.33 6.25
CA HIS A 261 -1.91 -6.31 5.18
C HIS A 261 -0.49 -6.49 4.65
N LEU A 262 -0.13 -7.73 4.37
CA LEU A 262 1.11 -8.06 3.66
C LEU A 262 0.78 -9.08 2.57
N THR A 263 0.87 -8.65 1.32
CA THR A 263 0.72 -9.52 0.16
C THR A 263 2.09 -9.79 -0.45
N SER A 264 2.43 -11.05 -0.67
CA SER A 264 3.70 -11.45 -1.29
C SER A 264 3.52 -12.57 -2.30
N VAL A 265 4.25 -12.49 -3.40
CA VAL A 265 4.29 -13.51 -4.45
C VAL A 265 5.69 -14.12 -4.49
N GLN A 266 5.80 -15.31 -3.91
CA GLN A 266 7.07 -16.03 -3.77
C GLN A 266 7.22 -17.07 -4.88
N ALA A 267 8.40 -17.13 -5.49
CA ALA A 267 8.73 -18.18 -6.45
C ALA A 267 9.15 -19.46 -5.71
N LEU A 268 8.66 -20.60 -6.17
CA LEU A 268 9.09 -21.92 -5.71
C LEU A 268 10.31 -22.38 -6.52
N SER A 269 11.25 -23.06 -5.86
CA SER A 269 12.34 -23.72 -6.56
C SER A 269 11.86 -24.95 -7.35
N ALA A 270 12.69 -25.44 -8.28
CA ALA A 270 12.35 -26.58 -9.13
C ALA A 270 12.04 -27.87 -8.33
N THR A 271 12.68 -28.05 -7.17
CA THR A 271 12.48 -29.19 -6.27
C THR A 271 11.19 -29.08 -5.46
N GLU A 272 10.77 -27.86 -5.12
CA GLU A 272 9.57 -27.56 -4.31
C GLU A 272 8.27 -27.55 -5.15
N ARG A 273 8.39 -27.71 -6.47
CA ARG A 273 7.24 -27.66 -7.39
C ARG A 273 6.16 -28.70 -7.07
N LYS A 274 6.58 -29.91 -6.67
CA LYS A 274 5.67 -31.04 -6.42
C LYS A 274 5.09 -31.05 -5.01
N ALA A 275 5.88 -30.57 -4.05
CA ALA A 275 5.49 -30.43 -2.67
C ALA A 275 6.29 -29.30 -2.03
N TRP A 276 5.60 -28.35 -1.42
CA TRP A 276 6.22 -27.23 -0.71
C TRP A 276 5.66 -27.13 0.70
N SER A 277 6.53 -26.79 1.65
CA SER A 277 6.18 -26.52 3.05
C SER A 277 6.10 -25.01 3.31
N LEU A 278 5.53 -24.62 4.46
CA LEU A 278 5.51 -23.20 4.87
C LEU A 278 6.93 -22.64 5.04
N ARG A 279 7.87 -23.47 5.52
CA ARG A 279 9.29 -23.10 5.61
C ARG A 279 9.83 -22.67 4.25
N ASP A 280 9.63 -23.48 3.22
CA ASP A 280 10.25 -23.28 1.90
C ASP A 280 9.81 -21.95 1.26
N VAL A 281 8.52 -21.63 1.44
CA VAL A 281 7.91 -20.40 0.92
C VAL A 281 8.36 -19.18 1.72
N PHE A 282 8.36 -19.26 3.05
CA PHE A 282 8.39 -18.07 3.90
C PHE A 282 9.69 -17.80 4.63
N LEU A 283 10.52 -18.80 4.85
CA LEU A 283 11.66 -18.70 5.78
C LEU A 283 12.98 -19.00 5.07
N LYS A 284 13.98 -18.14 5.26
CA LYS A 284 15.34 -18.41 4.76
C LYS A 284 16.09 -19.39 5.66
N SER A 285 15.90 -19.29 6.97
CA SER A 285 16.48 -20.19 7.96
C SER A 285 15.56 -20.34 9.16
N LEU A 286 15.34 -21.60 9.58
CA LEU A 286 14.68 -21.92 10.84
C LEU A 286 15.74 -22.21 11.92
N PRO A 287 15.64 -21.61 13.11
CA PRO A 287 16.33 -22.13 14.29
C PRO A 287 15.99 -23.60 14.48
N SER A 288 16.98 -24.42 14.86
CA SER A 288 16.84 -25.89 14.93
C SER A 288 15.72 -26.38 15.84
N ASP A 289 15.30 -25.54 16.79
CA ASP A 289 14.32 -25.86 17.84
C ASP A 289 12.87 -25.46 17.49
N GLU A 290 12.66 -24.72 16.39
CA GLU A 290 11.34 -24.18 16.03
C GLU A 290 10.76 -24.87 14.79
N LYS A 291 10.19 -26.06 14.99
CA LYS A 291 9.58 -26.84 13.89
C LYS A 291 8.09 -26.61 13.73
N GLU A 292 7.46 -25.98 14.70
CA GLU A 292 6.01 -25.80 14.79
C GLU A 292 5.63 -24.31 14.83
N LEU A 293 4.42 -24.05 14.34
CA LEU A 293 3.76 -22.76 14.34
C LEU A 293 2.61 -22.78 15.34
N ASP A 294 2.75 -21.96 16.39
CA ASP A 294 1.75 -21.74 17.43
C ASP A 294 0.84 -20.56 17.09
N SER A 295 -0.39 -20.56 17.61
CA SER A 295 -1.26 -19.38 17.55
C SER A 295 -0.75 -18.24 18.43
N CYS A 296 -1.05 -16.99 18.03
CA CYS A 296 -0.82 -15.84 18.88
C CYS A 296 -1.75 -15.89 20.13
N PRO A 297 -1.22 -15.85 21.36
CA PRO A 297 -2.04 -15.89 22.58
C PRO A 297 -2.97 -14.68 22.75
N LEU A 298 -2.65 -13.55 22.10
CA LEU A 298 -3.47 -12.33 22.12
C LEU A 298 -4.53 -12.29 21.02
N ALA A 299 -4.49 -13.20 20.04
CA ALA A 299 -5.47 -13.23 18.96
C ALA A 299 -6.77 -13.87 19.43
N ASN A 300 -7.91 -13.31 19.05
CA ASN A 300 -9.24 -13.90 19.15
C ASN A 300 -9.40 -15.02 18.11
N GLU A 301 -8.94 -14.77 16.88
CA GLU A 301 -8.96 -15.71 15.76
C GLU A 301 -7.57 -15.79 15.12
N SER A 302 -7.09 -17.01 14.84
CA SER A 302 -5.81 -17.27 14.18
C SER A 302 -5.98 -18.41 13.18
N ALA A 303 -6.09 -18.09 11.89
CA ALA A 303 -6.47 -19.06 10.87
C ALA A 303 -5.62 -18.97 9.59
N ILE A 304 -5.34 -20.13 8.99
CA ILE A 304 -4.74 -20.25 7.66
C ILE A 304 -5.81 -20.77 6.69
N TYR A 305 -6.07 -20.01 5.64
CA TYR A 305 -6.95 -20.36 4.55
C TYR A 305 -6.12 -20.76 3.33
N THR A 306 -6.38 -21.92 2.75
CA THR A 306 -5.76 -22.34 1.49
C THR A 306 -6.83 -22.39 0.41
N GLU A 307 -6.70 -21.50 -0.58
CA GLU A 307 -7.59 -21.45 -1.73
C GLU A 307 -7.04 -22.36 -2.84
N LEU A 308 -7.83 -23.35 -3.25
CA LEU A 308 -7.45 -24.31 -4.28
C LEU A 308 -8.41 -24.28 -5.48
N PRO A 309 -7.89 -24.56 -6.69
CA PRO A 309 -8.73 -24.91 -7.83
C PRO A 309 -9.40 -26.28 -7.61
N LYS A 310 -10.45 -26.57 -8.41
CA LYS A 310 -11.27 -27.80 -8.28
C LYS A 310 -10.47 -29.11 -8.35
N GLU A 311 -9.36 -29.12 -9.10
CA GLU A 311 -8.58 -30.33 -9.37
C GLU A 311 -7.06 -30.04 -9.32
N GLY A 312 -6.26 -31.07 -9.01
CA GLY A 312 -4.80 -31.07 -9.17
C GLY A 312 -3.96 -31.06 -7.88
N PHE A 313 -4.52 -30.63 -6.75
CA PHE A 313 -3.75 -30.48 -5.50
C PHE A 313 -4.49 -30.98 -4.27
N THR A 314 -3.74 -31.52 -3.32
CA THR A 314 -4.24 -31.97 -2.01
C THR A 314 -3.48 -31.28 -0.88
N VAL A 315 -4.22 -30.76 0.10
CA VAL A 315 -3.62 -30.28 1.36
C VAL A 315 -3.24 -31.50 2.19
N GLN A 316 -1.98 -31.55 2.63
CA GLN A 316 -1.43 -32.71 3.33
C GLN A 316 -1.54 -32.58 4.86
N GLN A 317 -1.93 -31.39 5.36
CA GLN A 317 -2.03 -31.13 6.79
C GLN A 317 -3.27 -31.81 7.41
N PRO A 318 -3.10 -32.62 8.47
CA PRO A 318 -4.21 -33.30 9.10
C PRO A 318 -5.07 -32.34 9.94
N GLY A 319 -6.38 -32.34 9.74
CA GLY A 319 -7.35 -31.72 10.66
C GLY A 319 -7.97 -30.39 10.24
N GLY A 320 -7.76 -29.90 9.02
CA GLY A 320 -8.51 -28.73 8.54
C GLY A 320 -9.86 -29.10 7.91
N PHE A 321 -10.81 -28.17 8.01
CA PHE A 321 -12.13 -28.31 7.40
C PHE A 321 -12.07 -27.80 5.95
N ALA A 322 -12.50 -28.64 5.01
CA ALA A 322 -12.64 -28.25 3.61
C ALA A 322 -14.06 -27.72 3.38
N HIS A 323 -14.18 -26.44 3.06
CA HIS A 323 -15.44 -25.84 2.63
C HIS A 323 -15.52 -25.87 1.10
N ASN A 324 -16.53 -26.56 0.57
CA ASN A 324 -16.87 -26.50 -0.85
C ASN A 324 -17.68 -25.22 -1.11
N LEU A 325 -17.13 -24.29 -1.90
CA LEU A 325 -17.69 -22.95 -2.13
C LEU A 325 -18.97 -22.91 -2.98
N ILE A 326 -19.63 -24.05 -3.20
CA ILE A 326 -20.81 -24.17 -4.06
C ILE A 326 -22.10 -23.82 -3.29
N ASN A 327 -22.13 -23.97 -1.96
CA ASN A 327 -23.34 -23.76 -1.13
C ASN A 327 -23.17 -22.78 0.05
N ASP A 328 -21.96 -22.58 0.57
CA ASP A 328 -21.64 -21.56 1.57
C ASP A 328 -20.48 -20.73 1.01
N ARG A 329 -20.73 -19.47 0.64
CA ARG A 329 -19.64 -18.52 0.34
C ARG A 329 -19.21 -17.90 1.67
N PRO A 330 -18.11 -18.34 2.32
CA PRO A 330 -17.48 -17.52 3.34
C PRO A 330 -17.15 -16.16 2.71
N PRO A 331 -17.28 -15.06 3.46
CA PRO A 331 -17.17 -13.68 2.96
C PRO A 331 -15.74 -13.28 2.50
N ARG A 332 -14.89 -14.23 2.13
CA ARG A 332 -13.45 -14.04 1.86
C ARG A 332 -12.92 -14.79 0.64
N ALA A 333 -13.73 -15.61 -0.04
CA ALA A 333 -13.27 -16.39 -1.17
C ALA A 333 -13.09 -15.52 -2.42
N THR A 334 -11.90 -15.55 -3.02
CA THR A 334 -11.70 -14.87 -4.31
C THR A 334 -12.45 -15.55 -5.45
N PRO A 335 -12.89 -14.79 -6.47
CA PRO A 335 -13.50 -15.36 -7.66
C PRO A 335 -12.54 -16.36 -8.34
N GLY A 336 -12.92 -17.64 -8.39
CA GLY A 336 -12.13 -18.73 -8.96
C GLY A 336 -11.60 -19.75 -7.95
N ALA A 337 -11.58 -19.44 -6.65
CA ALA A 337 -11.39 -20.44 -5.60
C ALA A 337 -12.61 -21.38 -5.59
N SER A 338 -12.38 -22.70 -5.51
CA SER A 338 -13.47 -23.69 -5.48
C SER A 338 -13.54 -24.46 -4.18
N VAL A 339 -12.41 -24.63 -3.51
CA VAL A 339 -12.31 -25.20 -2.18
C VAL A 339 -11.46 -24.28 -1.31
N VAL A 340 -11.96 -23.95 -0.12
CA VAL A 340 -11.19 -23.27 0.92
C VAL A 340 -10.93 -24.26 2.04
N HIS A 341 -9.67 -24.60 2.25
CA HIS A 341 -9.26 -25.37 3.41
C HIS A 341 -8.88 -24.43 4.54
N THR A 342 -9.52 -24.58 5.70
CA THR A 342 -9.31 -23.72 6.87
C THR A 342 -8.66 -24.51 7.98
N ILE A 343 -7.54 -24.00 8.50
CA ILE A 343 -6.85 -24.53 9.68
C ILE A 343 -6.82 -23.44 10.75
N ASN A 344 -7.41 -23.73 11.92
CA ASN A 344 -7.39 -22.85 13.08
C ASN A 344 -6.18 -23.18 13.97
N LEU A 345 -5.22 -22.25 14.07
CA LEU A 345 -3.99 -22.44 14.84
C LEU A 345 -4.21 -22.49 16.35
N LYS A 346 -5.39 -22.07 16.84
CA LYS A 346 -5.75 -22.23 18.26
C LYS A 346 -6.14 -23.65 18.63
N GLU A 347 -6.68 -24.40 17.66
CA GLU A 347 -7.11 -25.78 17.87
C GLU A 347 -5.94 -26.74 17.67
N LYS A 348 -5.05 -26.43 16.73
CA LYS A 348 -3.94 -27.32 16.38
C LYS A 348 -2.71 -26.56 15.89
N GLN A 349 -1.55 -26.96 16.42
CA GLN A 349 -0.24 -26.52 15.95
C GLN A 349 0.06 -27.09 14.56
N VAL A 350 0.76 -26.31 13.74
CA VAL A 350 1.10 -26.67 12.37
C VAL A 350 2.60 -26.88 12.24
N SER A 351 3.00 -27.97 11.58
CA SER A 351 4.41 -28.19 11.25
C SER A 351 4.86 -27.30 10.11
N LEU A 352 5.99 -26.61 10.29
CA LEU A 352 6.57 -25.72 9.28
C LEU A 352 7.32 -26.49 8.18
N THR A 353 7.80 -27.71 8.49
CA THR A 353 8.65 -28.51 7.61
C THR A 353 7.91 -29.58 6.82
N GLU A 354 6.72 -29.97 7.29
CA GLU A 354 5.90 -30.92 6.55
C GLU A 354 5.35 -30.27 5.27
N PRO A 355 5.16 -31.04 4.19
CA PRO A 355 4.58 -30.51 2.97
C PRO A 355 3.19 -29.94 3.27
N TRP A 356 2.95 -28.70 2.87
CA TRP A 356 1.66 -28.04 3.01
C TRP A 356 0.72 -28.52 1.89
N LEU A 357 1.22 -28.48 0.67
CA LEU A 357 0.52 -28.82 -0.56
C LEU A 357 1.32 -29.84 -1.36
N LYS A 358 0.65 -30.88 -1.85
CA LYS A 358 1.23 -31.87 -2.78
C LYS A 358 0.37 -31.97 -4.03
N GLU A 359 1.04 -31.96 -5.19
CA GLU A 359 0.40 -32.21 -6.48
C GLU A 359 -0.12 -33.65 -6.52
N SER A 360 -1.35 -33.85 -6.99
CA SER A 360 -1.95 -35.19 -7.07
C SER A 360 -1.27 -36.02 -8.16
N ASP A 361 -0.89 -37.27 -7.86
CA ASP A 361 -0.22 -38.19 -8.80
C ASP A 361 -1.14 -38.70 -9.94
N GLY A 362 -2.36 -38.15 -10.08
CA GLY A 362 -3.38 -38.56 -11.05
C GLY A 362 -3.57 -37.57 -12.20
N GLN A 363 -3.22 -38.02 -13.41
CA GLN A 363 -3.44 -37.39 -14.71
C GLN A 363 -2.94 -35.94 -14.84
N GLN A 364 -1.83 -35.78 -15.58
CA GLN A 364 -1.61 -34.60 -16.40
C GLN A 364 -2.79 -34.46 -17.37
N SER A 365 -3.92 -33.96 -16.88
CA SER A 365 -4.96 -33.49 -17.79
C SER A 365 -4.31 -32.31 -18.48
N VAL A 366 -4.05 -32.49 -19.78
CA VAL A 366 -3.75 -31.43 -20.76
C VAL A 366 -5.01 -30.56 -20.92
N LEU A 367 -5.59 -30.12 -19.81
CA LEU A 367 -6.31 -28.88 -19.78
C LEU A 367 -5.18 -27.87 -19.84
N THR A 368 -4.97 -27.25 -20.99
CA THR A 368 -4.32 -25.92 -21.02
C THR A 368 -5.14 -25.11 -20.03
N PRO A 369 -4.69 -24.90 -18.79
CA PRO A 369 -5.53 -24.19 -17.85
C PRO A 369 -5.55 -22.79 -18.45
N SER A 370 -6.72 -22.34 -18.89
CA SER A 370 -6.85 -21.06 -19.57
C SER A 370 -6.22 -20.04 -18.64
N GLN A 371 -5.19 -19.32 -19.09
CA GLN A 371 -4.63 -18.22 -18.31
C GLN A 371 -5.79 -17.39 -17.78
N PRO A 372 -5.79 -16.99 -16.50
CA PRO A 372 -6.84 -16.13 -15.98
C PRO A 372 -6.93 -14.93 -16.93
N ARG A 373 -8.04 -14.85 -17.68
CA ARG A 373 -8.20 -13.80 -18.67
C ARG A 373 -8.33 -12.50 -17.89
N ASP A 374 -7.44 -11.56 -18.17
CA ASP A 374 -7.55 -10.19 -17.67
C ASP A 374 -8.86 -9.60 -18.21
N ILE A 375 -9.93 -9.64 -17.42
CA ILE A 375 -11.25 -9.13 -17.81
C ILE A 375 -11.18 -7.62 -18.06
N THR A 376 -10.31 -6.94 -17.33
CA THR A 376 -10.02 -5.51 -17.46
C THR A 376 -8.51 -5.33 -17.45
N ASN A 377 -8.02 -4.37 -18.24
CA ASN A 377 -6.60 -4.09 -18.31
C ASN A 377 -6.36 -2.59 -18.49
N VAL A 378 -5.25 -2.10 -17.94
CA VAL A 378 -4.79 -0.72 -18.09
C VAL A 378 -3.30 -0.72 -18.33
N HIS A 379 -2.87 0.08 -19.30
CA HIS A 379 -1.48 0.23 -19.65
C HIS A 379 -1.14 1.70 -19.91
N ARG A 380 -0.07 2.20 -19.31
CA ARG A 380 0.42 3.58 -19.47
C ARG A 380 1.86 3.58 -19.97
N PHE A 381 2.16 4.47 -20.91
CA PHE A 381 3.49 4.57 -21.50
C PHE A 381 3.82 6.00 -21.95
N VAL A 382 5.12 6.29 -22.02
CA VAL A 382 5.63 7.58 -22.52
C VAL A 382 5.68 7.55 -24.05
N THR A 383 5.32 8.66 -24.68
CA THR A 383 5.41 8.86 -26.13
C THR A 383 6.36 10.02 -26.47
N GLY A 384 6.77 10.09 -27.74
CA GLY A 384 7.70 11.12 -28.24
C GLY A 384 9.18 10.72 -28.13
N TYR A 385 10.05 11.64 -28.54
CA TYR A 385 11.51 11.46 -28.56
C TYR A 385 12.22 12.68 -27.99
N GLY A 386 13.39 12.46 -27.39
CA GLY A 386 14.24 13.52 -26.84
C GLY A 386 13.95 13.87 -25.37
N GLN A 387 14.62 14.92 -24.90
CA GLN A 387 14.62 15.33 -23.49
C GLN A 387 13.77 16.58 -23.20
N VAL A 388 13.12 17.17 -24.20
CA VAL A 388 12.33 18.40 -24.02
C VAL A 388 10.83 18.13 -24.17
N HIS A 389 10.42 17.58 -25.31
CA HIS A 389 9.02 17.28 -25.60
C HIS A 389 8.74 15.79 -25.43
N GLY A 390 7.49 15.44 -25.19
CA GLY A 390 7.03 14.06 -25.14
C GLY A 390 5.51 13.99 -25.03
N GLY A 391 5.02 12.86 -24.53
CA GLY A 391 3.63 12.71 -24.15
C GLY A 391 3.44 11.51 -23.23
N ILE A 392 2.24 11.39 -22.69
CA ILE A 392 1.77 10.22 -21.97
C ILE A 392 0.60 9.65 -22.75
N ALA A 393 0.59 8.34 -22.93
CA ALA A 393 -0.53 7.61 -23.50
C ALA A 393 -1.00 6.54 -22.53
N VAL A 394 -2.32 6.34 -22.47
CA VAL A 394 -2.98 5.37 -21.61
C VAL A 394 -3.96 4.57 -22.45
N ARG A 395 -3.95 3.25 -22.25
CA ARG A 395 -4.84 2.29 -22.88
C ARG A 395 -5.70 1.63 -21.81
N LEU A 396 -7.01 1.75 -21.95
CA LEU A 396 -8.03 1.14 -21.09
C LEU A 396 -8.73 0.06 -21.89
N GLU A 397 -8.84 -1.15 -21.34
CA GLU A 397 -9.45 -2.29 -22.03
C GLU A 397 -10.53 -2.94 -21.18
N ASN A 398 -11.69 -3.17 -21.81
CA ASN A 398 -12.75 -4.01 -21.30
C ASN A 398 -12.81 -5.28 -22.15
N ASN A 399 -12.23 -6.37 -21.64
CA ASN A 399 -12.23 -7.68 -22.28
C ASN A 399 -13.41 -8.56 -21.83
N HIS A 400 -14.36 -8.00 -21.07
CA HIS A 400 -15.56 -8.71 -20.67
C HIS A 400 -16.44 -8.99 -21.91
N PRO A 401 -16.98 -10.22 -22.07
CA PRO A 401 -17.68 -10.63 -23.29
C PRO A 401 -19.04 -9.95 -23.49
N VAL A 402 -19.72 -9.54 -22.42
CA VAL A 402 -21.12 -9.08 -22.47
C VAL A 402 -21.36 -7.71 -21.82
N CYS A 403 -20.86 -7.50 -20.61
CA CYS A 403 -21.07 -6.26 -19.85
C CYS A 403 -20.22 -5.08 -20.31
N ALA A 404 -20.87 -3.93 -20.42
CA ALA A 404 -20.22 -2.63 -20.48
C ALA A 404 -19.71 -2.22 -19.08
N MET A 405 -18.67 -1.40 -19.05
CA MET A 405 -18.07 -0.91 -17.82
C MET A 405 -17.97 0.61 -17.81
N ARG A 406 -18.36 1.21 -16.69
CA ARG A 406 -18.01 2.59 -16.38
C ARG A 406 -16.58 2.60 -15.88
N VAL A 407 -15.76 3.42 -16.51
CA VAL A 407 -14.35 3.56 -16.17
C VAL A 407 -14.13 4.97 -15.65
N THR A 408 -13.55 5.05 -14.47
CA THR A 408 -13.01 6.30 -13.91
C THR A 408 -11.50 6.17 -13.90
N TYR A 409 -10.80 7.13 -14.48
CA TYR A 409 -9.34 7.17 -14.54
C TYR A 409 -8.82 8.45 -13.92
N HIS A 410 -7.95 8.31 -12.93
CA HIS A 410 -7.32 9.41 -12.23
C HIS A 410 -5.79 9.31 -12.31
N ASP A 411 -5.11 10.37 -12.73
CA ASP A 411 -3.65 10.41 -12.84
C ASP A 411 -3.09 11.69 -12.20
N ILE A 412 -2.04 11.53 -11.39
CA ILE A 412 -1.31 12.62 -10.75
C ILE A 412 0.06 12.68 -11.38
N VAL A 413 0.28 13.72 -12.18
CA VAL A 413 1.53 13.87 -12.93
C VAL A 413 2.35 15.02 -12.34
N PRO A 414 3.58 14.78 -11.86
CA PRO A 414 4.39 15.80 -11.20
C PRO A 414 4.58 17.07 -12.02
N TRP A 415 4.74 18.20 -11.35
CA TRP A 415 4.83 19.54 -11.96
C TRP A 415 5.95 19.71 -12.99
N TYR A 416 7.01 18.89 -12.89
CA TYR A 416 8.12 18.92 -13.84
C TYR A 416 7.76 18.32 -15.20
N LEU A 417 6.57 17.72 -15.34
CA LEU A 417 5.97 17.36 -16.62
C LEU A 417 4.74 18.24 -16.85
N ARG A 418 4.85 19.20 -17.76
CA ARG A 418 3.75 20.13 -18.06
C ARG A 418 2.86 19.52 -19.12
N LEU A 419 1.63 19.15 -18.75
CA LEU A 419 0.67 18.56 -19.67
C LEU A 419 -0.11 19.64 -20.42
N TYR A 420 -0.28 19.46 -21.73
CA TYR A 420 -1.06 20.37 -22.57
C TYR A 420 -2.46 19.82 -22.80
N PHE A 421 -3.44 20.27 -22.02
CA PHE A 421 -4.83 19.77 -22.09
C PHE A 421 -5.42 19.83 -23.51
N ASN A 422 -5.07 20.87 -24.28
CA ASN A 422 -5.55 21.11 -25.65
C ASN A 422 -5.03 20.07 -26.67
N THR A 423 -4.09 19.23 -26.27
CA THR A 423 -3.51 18.16 -27.10
C THR A 423 -4.11 16.78 -26.79
N PHE A 424 -5.12 16.72 -25.93
CA PHE A 424 -5.82 15.47 -25.62
C PHE A 424 -6.42 14.88 -26.90
N GLN A 425 -6.03 13.63 -27.19
CA GLN A 425 -6.56 12.85 -28.30
C GLN A 425 -6.97 11.49 -27.77
N ALA A 426 -8.16 11.02 -28.11
CA ALA A 426 -8.64 9.69 -27.76
C ALA A 426 -9.07 8.92 -29.01
N LYS A 427 -8.82 7.62 -29.03
CA LYS A 427 -9.22 6.69 -30.10
C LYS A 427 -9.85 5.46 -29.46
N ALA A 428 -11.08 5.16 -29.87
CA ALA A 428 -11.81 3.98 -29.43
C ALA A 428 -11.68 2.86 -30.47
N PHE A 429 -11.53 1.63 -29.99
CA PHE A 429 -11.48 0.42 -30.80
C PHE A 429 -12.63 -0.49 -30.35
N LEU A 430 -13.70 -0.53 -31.14
CA LEU A 430 -14.89 -1.33 -30.89
C LEU A 430 -14.89 -2.58 -31.78
N SER A 431 -15.39 -3.69 -31.24
CA SER A 431 -15.70 -4.90 -32.01
C SER A 431 -17.19 -4.87 -32.40
N PRO A 432 -17.60 -5.05 -33.67
CA PRO A 432 -16.83 -5.43 -34.86
C PRO A 432 -16.53 -4.22 -35.78
N GLY A 433 -15.32 -3.66 -35.67
CA GLY A 433 -14.64 -3.01 -36.80
C GLY A 433 -14.86 -1.53 -37.06
N ASN A 434 -15.74 -0.83 -36.33
CA ASN A 434 -15.86 0.62 -36.46
C ASN A 434 -15.08 1.33 -35.35
N ALA A 435 -14.07 2.12 -35.74
CA ALA A 435 -13.54 3.17 -34.87
C ALA A 435 -14.65 4.21 -34.68
N ALA A 436 -15.37 4.13 -33.57
CA ALA A 436 -16.34 5.17 -33.20
C ALA A 436 -15.59 6.45 -32.79
N GLU A 437 -16.26 7.60 -32.94
CA GLU A 437 -15.76 8.84 -32.38
C GLU A 437 -15.62 8.67 -30.85
N SER A 438 -14.40 8.82 -30.36
CA SER A 438 -14.08 8.70 -28.93
C SER A 438 -14.83 9.71 -28.05
N ALA A 439 -15.33 10.80 -28.66
CA ALA A 439 -16.14 11.82 -28.02
C ALA A 439 -17.46 11.28 -27.45
N GLU A 440 -18.02 10.20 -28.02
CA GLU A 440 -19.27 9.61 -27.51
C GLU A 440 -19.06 8.75 -26.25
N LEU A 441 -17.87 8.17 -26.09
CA LEU A 441 -17.55 7.30 -24.94
C LEU A 441 -17.07 8.08 -23.73
N VAL A 442 -16.35 9.19 -23.96
CA VAL A 442 -15.84 10.07 -22.90
C VAL A 442 -16.97 10.97 -22.40
N ARG A 443 -17.48 10.68 -21.20
CA ARG A 443 -18.55 11.46 -20.58
C ARG A 443 -18.03 12.73 -19.91
N LYS A 444 -16.84 12.66 -19.31
CA LYS A 444 -16.26 13.75 -18.55
C LYS A 444 -14.75 13.74 -18.66
N PHE A 445 -14.16 14.90 -18.92
CA PHE A 445 -12.72 15.14 -18.84
C PHE A 445 -12.49 16.38 -18.01
N GLN A 446 -11.72 16.26 -16.94
CA GLN A 446 -11.38 17.35 -16.04
C GLN A 446 -9.89 17.35 -15.80
N PHE A 447 -9.31 18.55 -15.75
CA PHE A 447 -7.87 18.73 -15.68
C PHE A 447 -7.53 19.90 -14.77
N VAL A 448 -6.55 19.70 -13.89
CA VAL A 448 -5.91 20.74 -13.11
C VAL A 448 -4.47 20.86 -13.61
N PRO A 449 -4.06 22.01 -14.16
CA PRO A 449 -2.67 22.23 -14.55
C PRO A 449 -1.76 22.30 -13.32
N ALA A 450 -0.52 21.86 -13.47
CA ALA A 450 0.48 22.02 -12.43
C ALA A 450 0.97 23.47 -12.28
N ASP A 451 1.30 23.84 -11.04
CA ASP A 451 2.06 25.05 -10.75
C ASP A 451 3.56 24.80 -10.85
N LEU A 452 4.33 25.80 -11.26
CA LEU A 452 5.78 25.67 -11.32
C LEU A 452 6.37 25.50 -9.92
N ARG A 453 6.91 24.30 -9.61
CA ARG A 453 7.37 23.92 -8.26
C ARG A 453 6.28 24.00 -7.20
N GLY A 454 5.03 23.79 -7.61
CA GLY A 454 3.88 23.72 -6.72
C GLY A 454 3.09 22.46 -7.02
N CYS A 455 1.77 22.57 -6.95
CA CYS A 455 0.89 21.42 -7.08
C CYS A 455 1.09 20.66 -8.41
N PRO A 456 0.95 19.32 -8.40
CA PRO A 456 1.09 18.50 -9.60
C PRO A 456 -0.15 18.62 -10.50
N ASN A 457 -0.02 18.17 -11.74
CA ASN A 457 -1.16 18.07 -12.65
C ASN A 457 -2.09 16.96 -12.15
N GLN A 458 -3.39 17.20 -12.22
CA GLN A 458 -4.39 16.18 -11.94
C GLN A 458 -5.29 16.00 -13.16
N LEU A 459 -5.41 14.75 -13.60
CA LEU A 459 -6.23 14.35 -14.73
C LEU A 459 -7.33 13.41 -14.22
N HIS A 460 -8.58 13.75 -14.50
CA HIS A 460 -9.74 12.90 -14.21
C HIS A 460 -10.56 12.67 -15.47
N LEU A 461 -10.80 11.41 -15.81
CA LEU A 461 -11.51 10.98 -17.00
C LEU A 461 -12.61 9.99 -16.60
N GLU A 462 -13.85 10.26 -17.00
CA GLU A 462 -14.98 9.35 -16.85
C GLU A 462 -15.50 8.95 -18.22
N LEU A 463 -15.62 7.65 -18.44
CA LEU A 463 -16.05 7.11 -19.73
C LEU A 463 -16.78 5.78 -19.56
N VAL A 464 -17.46 5.34 -20.61
CA VAL A 464 -18.08 4.01 -20.66
C VAL A 464 -17.47 3.19 -21.79
N LEU A 465 -16.92 2.03 -21.43
CA LEU A 465 -16.38 1.05 -22.38
C LEU A 465 -17.40 -0.07 -22.60
N PRO A 466 -17.91 -0.23 -23.83
CA PRO A 466 -18.67 -1.42 -24.21
C PRO A 466 -17.90 -2.72 -23.98
N ALA A 467 -18.59 -3.84 -24.00
CA ALA A 467 -17.97 -5.16 -23.96
C ALA A 467 -16.96 -5.35 -25.11
N ASN A 468 -15.85 -6.05 -24.83
CA ASN A 468 -14.77 -6.35 -25.77
C ASN A 468 -14.30 -5.12 -26.58
N SER A 469 -14.02 -4.03 -25.86
CA SER A 469 -13.60 -2.75 -26.42
C SER A 469 -12.38 -2.18 -25.72
N SER A 470 -11.67 -1.28 -26.39
CA SER A 470 -10.56 -0.54 -25.78
C SER A 470 -10.57 0.92 -26.19
N LEU A 471 -10.04 1.78 -25.31
CA LEU A 471 -9.84 3.20 -25.57
C LEU A 471 -8.40 3.56 -25.27
N VAL A 472 -7.74 4.21 -26.23
CA VAL A 472 -6.39 4.74 -26.09
C VAL A 472 -6.46 6.24 -26.16
N PHE A 473 -5.98 6.95 -25.15
CA PHE A 473 -5.82 8.39 -25.19
C PHE A 473 -4.38 8.82 -24.96
N SER A 474 -4.01 9.98 -25.49
CA SER A 474 -2.69 10.58 -25.32
C SER A 474 -2.77 12.09 -25.11
N ILE A 475 -1.83 12.60 -24.32
CA ILE A 475 -1.65 14.03 -24.03
C ILE A 475 -0.16 14.36 -24.22
N GLN A 476 0.14 15.45 -24.93
CA GLN A 476 1.50 15.92 -25.09
C GLN A 476 1.98 16.65 -23.83
N LEU A 477 3.28 16.57 -23.57
CA LEU A 477 3.91 17.21 -22.43
C LEU A 477 5.27 17.81 -22.76
N ASP A 478 5.65 18.78 -21.94
CA ASP A 478 7.01 19.31 -21.88
C ASP A 478 7.69 18.97 -20.56
N LYS A 479 8.98 18.72 -20.63
CA LYS A 479 9.86 18.43 -19.51
C LYS A 479 10.47 19.72 -19.00
N ALA A 480 10.26 20.04 -17.73
CA ALA A 480 10.80 21.24 -17.12
C ALA A 480 12.32 21.15 -16.95
N PHE A 481 13.00 22.29 -17.11
CA PHE A 481 14.40 22.44 -16.73
C PHE A 481 14.51 22.57 -15.21
N LEU A 482 15.04 21.54 -14.58
CA LEU A 482 15.25 21.49 -13.14
C LEU A 482 16.54 22.20 -12.75
N ARG A 483 16.55 22.77 -11.55
CA ARG A 483 17.76 23.31 -10.91
C ARG A 483 18.71 22.17 -10.55
N LEU A 484 19.98 22.49 -10.36
CA LEU A 484 20.98 21.52 -9.94
C LEU A 484 20.58 20.78 -8.66
N SER A 485 20.00 21.49 -7.69
CA SER A 485 19.53 20.95 -6.40
C SER A 485 18.25 20.13 -6.49
N GLU A 486 17.52 20.21 -7.61
CA GLU A 486 16.26 19.49 -7.83
C GLU A 486 16.49 18.10 -8.45
N HIS A 487 17.72 17.82 -8.88
CA HIS A 487 18.08 16.51 -9.40
C HIS A 487 18.38 15.53 -8.27
N PRO A 488 17.92 14.27 -8.39
CA PRO A 488 18.32 13.23 -7.47
C PRO A 488 19.81 12.87 -7.64
N PRO A 489 20.42 12.14 -6.67
CA PRO A 489 21.83 11.73 -6.71
C PRO A 489 22.28 10.98 -7.98
N ASP A 490 21.34 10.37 -8.70
CA ASP A 490 21.54 9.85 -10.06
C ASP A 490 20.52 10.49 -11.02
N ALA A 491 20.94 11.59 -11.65
CA ALA A 491 20.14 12.32 -12.61
C ALA A 491 19.97 11.59 -13.95
N ASN A 492 20.89 10.70 -14.32
CA ASN A 492 20.93 10.06 -15.63
C ASN A 492 19.94 8.89 -15.75
N ARG A 493 19.58 8.25 -14.62
CA ARG A 493 18.52 7.23 -14.58
C ARG A 493 17.16 7.77 -15.04
N GLY A 494 16.87 9.04 -14.77
CA GLY A 494 15.56 9.66 -14.99
C GLY A 494 14.70 9.70 -13.72
N PHE A 495 13.47 10.19 -13.91
CA PHE A 495 12.51 10.49 -12.86
C PHE A 495 11.32 9.55 -12.93
N ASP A 496 10.97 8.96 -11.80
CA ASP A 496 9.81 8.10 -11.68
C ASP A 496 8.54 8.93 -11.50
N VAL A 497 7.54 8.62 -12.30
CA VAL A 497 6.19 9.20 -12.24
C VAL A 497 5.27 8.17 -11.62
N PRO A 498 4.49 8.53 -10.59
CA PRO A 498 3.59 7.59 -9.92
C PRO A 498 2.53 7.04 -10.88
N SER A 499 1.99 5.88 -10.51
CA SER A 499 0.90 5.23 -11.24
C SER A 499 -0.40 6.02 -11.16
N GLY A 500 -1.08 6.17 -12.30
CA GLY A 500 -2.51 6.48 -12.34
C GLY A 500 -3.37 5.28 -11.91
N ILE A 501 -4.60 5.57 -11.50
CA ILE A 501 -5.60 4.64 -10.96
C ILE A 501 -6.78 4.57 -11.92
N ALA A 502 -7.24 3.37 -12.24
CA ALA A 502 -8.46 3.17 -13.02
C ALA A 502 -9.43 2.24 -12.28
N THR A 503 -10.68 2.66 -12.12
CA THR A 503 -11.73 1.85 -11.50
C THR A 503 -12.77 1.49 -12.54
N PHE A 504 -13.01 0.19 -12.71
CA PHE A 504 -13.98 -0.40 -13.61
C PHE A 504 -15.18 -0.90 -12.82
N THR A 505 -16.35 -0.33 -13.09
CA THR A 505 -17.62 -0.75 -12.49
C THR A 505 -18.56 -1.26 -13.59
N PRO A 506 -19.16 -2.44 -13.44
CA PRO A 506 -20.08 -2.97 -14.44
C PRO A 506 -21.34 -2.09 -14.49
N ILE A 507 -21.88 -1.88 -15.69
CA ILE A 507 -23.15 -1.17 -15.88
C ILE A 507 -24.17 -2.13 -16.45
N ALA A 508 -25.33 -2.24 -15.80
CA ALA A 508 -26.52 -2.85 -16.38
C ALA A 508 -27.27 -1.80 -17.22
N GLU A 509 -26.74 -1.47 -18.41
CA GLU A 509 -27.52 -0.69 -19.39
C GLU A 509 -28.59 -1.60 -20.03
N ASN A 510 -29.63 -0.99 -20.63
CA ASN A 510 -30.82 -1.62 -21.22
C ASN A 510 -30.48 -2.55 -22.42
N VAL A 511 -29.82 -3.67 -22.13
CA VAL A 511 -29.60 -4.80 -23.03
C VAL A 511 -30.68 -5.85 -22.74
N ASP A 512 -30.95 -6.76 -23.68
CA ASP A 512 -31.91 -7.87 -23.55
C ASP A 512 -31.98 -8.47 -22.13
N TYR A 513 -33.18 -8.87 -21.71
CA TYR A 513 -33.52 -9.30 -20.34
C TYR A 513 -32.51 -10.32 -19.75
N ASP A 514 -31.97 -11.22 -20.58
CA ASP A 514 -30.95 -12.21 -20.19
C ASP A 514 -29.55 -11.58 -19.92
N HIS A 515 -29.14 -10.60 -20.73
CA HIS A 515 -27.85 -9.92 -20.58
C HIS A 515 -27.87 -8.96 -19.39
N GLN A 516 -29.03 -8.33 -19.17
CA GLN A 516 -29.27 -7.49 -18.01
C GLN A 516 -29.19 -8.32 -16.73
N ALA A 517 -29.70 -9.56 -16.71
CA ALA A 517 -29.55 -10.46 -15.55
C ALA A 517 -28.09 -10.87 -15.27
N VAL A 518 -27.25 -11.12 -16.29
CA VAL A 518 -25.83 -11.48 -16.09
C VAL A 518 -25.01 -10.29 -15.59
N CYS A 519 -25.23 -9.09 -16.13
CA CYS A 519 -24.52 -7.89 -15.68
C CYS A 519 -25.09 -7.33 -14.37
N ALA A 520 -26.39 -7.53 -14.11
CA ALA A 520 -27.03 -7.21 -12.84
C ALA A 520 -26.65 -8.20 -11.74
N THR A 521 -26.48 -9.51 -11.99
CA THR A 521 -25.96 -10.44 -10.96
C THR A 521 -24.50 -10.18 -10.61
N LEU A 522 -23.69 -9.69 -11.56
CA LEU A 522 -22.37 -9.09 -11.29
C LEU A 522 -22.46 -7.75 -10.55
N GLY A 523 -23.60 -7.05 -10.66
CA GLY A 523 -23.89 -5.77 -10.02
C GLY A 523 -24.66 -5.85 -8.69
N GLU A 524 -25.34 -6.96 -8.38
CA GLU A 524 -26.03 -7.20 -7.10
C GLU A 524 -25.00 -7.40 -5.99
N ASP A 525 -23.85 -8.00 -6.33
CA ASP A 525 -22.60 -7.90 -5.57
C ASP A 525 -21.72 -6.75 -6.14
N MET A 526 -22.24 -5.53 -6.22
CA MET A 526 -21.56 -4.36 -6.84
C MET A 526 -20.12 -4.14 -6.32
N HIS A 527 -19.89 -4.46 -5.04
CA HIS A 527 -18.58 -4.40 -4.38
C HIS A 527 -17.66 -5.59 -4.68
N ALA A 528 -18.18 -6.74 -5.13
CA ALA A 528 -17.39 -7.94 -5.41
C ALA A 528 -16.75 -7.93 -6.81
N PHE A 529 -17.37 -7.26 -7.80
CA PHE A 529 -16.83 -7.20 -9.16
C PHE A 529 -16.13 -5.88 -9.52
N THR A 530 -16.34 -4.79 -8.78
CA THR A 530 -15.62 -3.53 -9.02
C THR A 530 -14.10 -3.77 -8.97
N ARG A 531 -13.39 -3.46 -10.07
CA ARG A 531 -11.94 -3.66 -10.18
C ARG A 531 -11.22 -2.32 -10.16
N THR A 532 -10.27 -2.16 -9.25
CA THR A 532 -9.33 -1.04 -9.27
C THR A 532 -7.98 -1.53 -9.76
N LEU A 533 -7.51 -0.95 -10.86
CA LEU A 533 -6.24 -1.24 -11.49
C LEU A 533 -5.29 -0.05 -11.36
N PHE A 534 -4.00 -0.35 -11.28
CA PHE A 534 -2.94 0.64 -11.27
C PHE A 534 -2.14 0.57 -12.55
N THR A 535 -1.86 1.72 -13.14
CA THR A 535 -0.99 1.81 -14.31
C THR A 535 0.47 1.62 -13.96
N GLU A 536 1.33 1.38 -14.95
CA GLU A 536 2.76 1.32 -14.74
C GLU A 536 3.33 2.68 -14.28
N PRO A 537 4.26 2.70 -13.30
CA PRO A 537 5.05 3.89 -13.06
C PRO A 537 5.88 4.20 -14.30
N LEU A 538 6.04 5.48 -14.64
CA LEU A 538 6.81 5.88 -15.82
C LEU A 538 8.20 6.33 -15.40
N LEU A 539 9.23 5.88 -16.13
CA LEU A 539 10.58 6.42 -16.01
C LEU A 539 10.80 7.45 -17.12
N VAL A 540 10.89 8.72 -16.75
CA VAL A 540 11.00 9.83 -17.68
C VAL A 540 12.40 10.46 -17.61
N PRO A 541 13.18 10.44 -18.71
CA PRO A 541 14.45 11.17 -18.75
C PRO A 541 14.16 12.67 -18.88
N LEU A 542 14.65 13.46 -17.93
CA LEU A 542 14.62 14.92 -17.93
C LEU A 542 15.91 15.50 -18.52
N PRO A 543 15.91 16.76 -18.98
CA PRO A 543 17.12 17.40 -19.50
C PRO A 543 18.12 17.61 -18.37
N THR A 544 19.22 16.86 -18.39
CA THR A 544 20.26 16.91 -17.36
C THR A 544 21.30 18.00 -17.68
N PRO A 545 21.61 18.91 -16.73
CA PRO A 545 22.69 19.87 -16.93
C PRO A 545 24.06 19.19 -16.85
N ASP A 546 25.10 19.87 -17.32
CA ASP A 546 26.48 19.42 -17.13
C ASP A 546 26.89 19.52 -15.65
N PHE A 547 26.90 18.36 -14.96
CA PHE A 547 27.32 18.25 -13.56
C PHE A 547 28.84 18.40 -13.37
N SER A 548 29.64 18.34 -14.43
CA SER A 548 31.10 18.37 -14.33
C SER A 548 31.64 19.74 -13.91
N MET A 549 31.01 20.84 -14.37
CA MET A 549 31.47 22.19 -14.00
C MET A 549 31.33 22.47 -12.48
N PRO A 550 30.15 22.29 -11.85
CA PRO A 550 30.05 22.42 -10.39
C PRO A 550 30.99 21.49 -9.64
N TYR A 551 31.14 20.25 -10.10
CA TYR A 551 32.06 19.28 -9.48
C TYR A 551 33.51 19.75 -9.51
N ASN A 552 33.99 20.25 -10.66
CA ASN A 552 35.35 20.77 -10.81
C ASN A 552 35.60 22.00 -9.91
N VAL A 553 34.60 22.88 -9.76
CA VAL A 553 34.70 24.04 -8.87
C VAL A 553 34.72 23.60 -7.40
N ILE A 554 33.86 22.65 -7.00
CA ILE A 554 33.81 22.15 -5.62
C ILE A 554 35.10 21.42 -5.25
N THR A 555 35.63 20.57 -6.14
CA THR A 555 36.89 19.86 -5.92
C THR A 555 38.08 20.82 -5.84
N MET A 556 38.15 21.82 -6.71
CA MET A 556 39.21 22.84 -6.65
C MET A 556 39.13 23.66 -5.37
N THR A 557 37.96 24.20 -5.03
CA THR A 557 37.78 25.03 -3.83
C THR A 557 38.01 24.25 -2.54
N SER A 558 37.49 23.03 -2.42
CA SER A 558 37.76 22.16 -1.27
C SER A 558 39.23 21.78 -1.15
N THR A 559 39.94 21.55 -2.27
CA THR A 559 41.39 21.30 -2.27
C THR A 559 42.16 22.52 -1.76
N VAL A 560 41.81 23.73 -2.23
CA VAL A 560 42.44 24.99 -1.77
C VAL A 560 42.18 25.20 -0.28
N VAL A 561 40.95 25.01 0.19
CA VAL A 561 40.60 25.13 1.62
C VAL A 561 41.33 24.09 2.45
N ALA A 562 41.39 22.83 2.02
CA ALA A 562 42.11 21.77 2.71
C ALA A 562 43.62 22.07 2.78
N PHE A 563 44.21 22.59 1.70
CA PHE A 563 45.61 23.01 1.68
C PHE A 563 45.87 24.20 2.61
N PHE A 564 45.00 25.21 2.59
CA PHE A 564 45.10 26.37 3.47
C PHE A 564 45.02 25.96 4.94
N VAL A 565 43.96 25.23 5.32
CA VAL A 565 43.75 24.76 6.70
C VAL A 565 44.87 23.81 7.12
N GLY A 566 45.28 22.87 6.26
CA GLY A 566 46.37 21.95 6.54
C GLY A 566 47.72 22.66 6.73
N SER A 567 48.02 23.66 5.90
CA SER A 567 49.22 24.50 6.01
C SER A 567 49.20 25.36 7.28
N MET A 568 48.05 25.98 7.58
CA MET A 568 47.86 26.79 8.79
C MET A 568 48.04 25.93 10.04
N LEU A 569 47.37 24.78 10.12
CA LEU A 569 47.50 23.85 11.24
C LEU A 569 48.94 23.32 11.37
N ASN A 570 49.60 22.97 10.26
CA ASN A 570 51.00 22.55 10.29
C ASN A 570 51.93 23.65 10.81
N THR A 571 51.69 24.91 10.44
CA THR A 571 52.50 26.04 10.89
C THR A 571 52.29 26.34 12.38
N LEU A 572 51.05 26.27 12.86
CA LEU A 572 50.71 26.52 14.25
C LEU A 572 51.13 25.37 15.19
N LEU A 573 51.05 24.12 14.72
CA LEU A 573 51.27 22.94 15.55
C LEU A 573 52.68 22.32 15.41
N ARG A 574 53.44 22.61 14.34
CA ARG A 574 54.85 22.17 14.28
C ARG A 574 55.71 23.01 15.22
N LYS A 575 56.31 22.35 16.22
CA LYS A 575 57.42 22.94 17.00
C LYS A 575 58.62 23.23 16.08
N ALA A 576 59.19 24.42 16.20
CA ALA A 576 60.27 24.93 15.35
C ALA A 576 61.45 23.96 15.16
N PRO A 577 62.07 23.90 13.97
CA PRO A 577 63.18 23.00 13.69
C PRO A 577 64.45 23.49 14.39
N ARG A 578 65.09 22.62 15.18
CA ARG A 578 66.54 22.51 15.53
C ARG A 578 67.43 23.76 15.76
N ILE A 579 66.94 25.00 15.77
CA ILE A 579 67.76 26.19 16.05
C ILE A 579 68.18 26.23 17.53
N LYS A 580 67.36 25.68 18.43
CA LYS A 580 67.72 25.48 19.85
C LYS A 580 68.85 24.46 20.08
N GLN A 581 69.20 23.60 19.12
CA GLN A 581 70.32 22.66 19.26
C GLN A 581 71.66 23.23 18.76
N MET A 582 71.65 24.30 17.96
CA MET A 582 72.89 24.96 17.49
C MET A 582 73.39 26.05 18.44
N MET A 583 72.52 26.66 19.26
CA MET A 583 72.91 27.67 20.25
C MET A 583 73.41 27.08 21.59
N THR A 584 73.38 25.76 21.78
CA THR A 584 73.80 25.09 23.04
C THR A 584 75.12 24.35 22.94
N LYS A 585 75.91 24.52 21.86
CA LYS A 585 77.29 24.01 21.81
C LYS A 585 78.26 25.06 22.34
N GLU A 586 78.38 25.17 23.65
CA GLU A 586 79.63 25.63 24.27
C GLU A 586 80.67 24.52 24.20
N PRO A 587 81.97 24.85 24.02
CA PRO A 587 83.03 23.86 23.86
C PRO A 587 83.33 23.16 25.19
N PRO A 588 83.77 21.89 25.18
CA PRO A 588 84.11 21.20 26.42
C PRO A 588 85.42 21.76 26.98
N THR A 589 85.38 22.35 28.18
CA THR A 589 86.58 22.65 28.97
C THR A 589 87.05 21.38 29.70
N LYS A 590 88.35 21.08 29.56
CA LYS A 590 89.08 20.08 30.34
C LYS A 590 89.35 20.58 31.76
#